data_AF-A0A0P7B444-F1
#
_entry.id   AF-A0A0P7B444-F1
#
_cell.length_a   1.000
_cell.length_b   1.000
_cell.length_c   1.000
_cell.angle_alpha   90.00
_cell.angle_beta   90.00
_cell.angle_gamma   90.00
#
_symmetry.space_group_name_H-M   'P 1'
#
loop_
_entity.id
_entity.type
_entity.pdbx_description
1 polymer ?
#
loop_
_entity_poly.entity_id
_entity_poly.type
_entity_poly.pdbx_seq_one_letter_code
_entity_poly.pdbx_strand_id
1 'polypeptide(L)'
;MDQAATQYIASLHSQSTGTDLEDTCNKGQYVASVFTQAISSHPEDHAYHRHVLKRIKEALLKTGIIYGIPRVINAFRALVKAIPSPESNETSSVRAHIAVPADTDARGLEYMRNIFRADLDPFLGTMDAYWPDLRTLVVTYIYGYYQSDTSVLDAVTTSQLNVATLVPMDVAAEVAWHMRGTIRNGGTESQLKAAYDVALRICEICEVDLKNEMPEAQDVINEERLIVD
;
A
#
# COMPACT_ATOMS: atom_id res chain seq x y z
N MET A 1 1.43 16.08 -19.85
CA MET A 1 2.00 15.44 -18.65
C MET A 1 3.05 16.41 -18.13
N ASP A 2 2.97 16.83 -16.87
CA ASP A 2 3.94 17.77 -16.32
C ASP A 2 5.36 17.19 -16.44
N GLN A 3 6.32 18.05 -16.80
CA GLN A 3 7.71 17.69 -17.01
C GLN A 3 8.32 17.13 -15.71
N ALA A 4 7.86 17.63 -14.54
CA ALA A 4 8.27 17.14 -13.23
C ALA A 4 7.80 15.70 -12.95
N ALA A 5 6.53 15.38 -13.24
CA ALA A 5 5.99 14.02 -13.10
C ALA A 5 6.70 13.03 -14.03
N THR A 6 7.01 13.45 -15.25
CA THR A 6 7.72 12.62 -16.24
C THR A 6 9.17 12.34 -15.81
N GLN A 7 9.87 13.35 -15.30
CA GLN A 7 11.23 13.21 -14.77
C GLN A 7 11.28 12.35 -13.51
N TYR A 8 10.29 12.48 -12.62
CA TYR A 8 10.20 11.65 -11.43
C TYR A 8 9.95 10.18 -11.77
N ILE A 9 8.99 9.89 -12.66
CA ILE A 9 8.73 8.53 -13.16
C ILE A 9 9.98 7.93 -13.84
N ALA A 10 10.74 8.74 -14.59
CA ALA A 10 12.01 8.31 -15.19
C ALA A 10 13.11 8.07 -14.15
N SER A 11 13.11 8.78 -13.01
CA SER A 11 14.10 8.60 -11.93
C SER A 11 13.90 7.30 -11.13
N LEU A 12 12.66 6.82 -11.04
CA LEU A 12 12.29 5.54 -10.39
C LEU A 12 12.86 4.30 -11.12
N HIS A 13 13.36 4.47 -12.36
CA HIS A 13 13.97 3.42 -13.17
C HIS A 13 15.25 2.79 -12.57
N SER A 14 15.78 3.38 -11.48
CA SER A 14 16.97 2.89 -10.77
C SER A 14 16.69 2.12 -9.47
N GLN A 15 15.48 2.20 -8.89
CA GLN A 15 15.14 1.63 -7.57
C GLN A 15 13.64 1.28 -7.42
N SER A 16 13.05 0.60 -8.41
CA SER A 16 11.63 0.23 -8.40
C SER A 16 11.29 -0.70 -7.22
N THR A 17 10.59 -0.18 -6.20
CA THR A 17 10.10 -0.92 -5.02
C THR A 17 8.57 -1.01 -4.94
N GLY A 18 7.84 -0.35 -5.85
CA GLY A 18 6.38 -0.48 -5.96
C GLY A 18 5.57 0.32 -4.92
N THR A 19 6.09 1.46 -4.45
CA THR A 19 5.50 2.27 -3.36
C THR A 19 4.88 3.60 -3.81
N ASP A 20 4.67 3.83 -5.11
CA ASP A 20 4.36 5.17 -5.67
C ASP A 20 2.86 5.50 -5.79
N LEU A 21 2.10 5.42 -4.70
CA LEU A 21 0.68 5.82 -4.73
C LEU A 21 0.38 6.65 -3.50
N GLU A 22 -0.03 7.91 -3.68
CA GLU A 22 -1.18 8.44 -2.90
C GLU A 22 -1.72 9.85 -3.17
N ASP A 23 -1.16 10.67 -4.04
CA ASP A 23 -1.89 11.85 -4.58
C ASP A 23 -2.41 11.59 -6.01
N THR A 24 -2.39 10.31 -6.37
CA THR A 24 -2.97 9.68 -7.57
C THR A 24 -4.48 9.47 -7.45
N CYS A 25 -5.06 9.88 -6.33
CA CYS A 25 -6.35 9.45 -5.84
C CYS A 25 -7.56 9.86 -6.74
N ASN A 26 -7.38 10.78 -7.71
CA ASN A 26 -8.31 10.94 -8.84
C ASN A 26 -7.62 10.95 -10.23
N LYS A 27 -6.33 10.59 -10.27
CA LYS A 27 -5.45 10.63 -11.44
C LYS A 27 -4.99 9.22 -11.80
N GLY A 28 -5.95 8.32 -12.04
CA GLY A 28 -5.70 6.92 -12.39
C GLY A 28 -4.72 6.73 -13.57
N GLN A 29 -4.55 7.75 -14.42
CA GLN A 29 -3.53 7.76 -15.47
C GLN A 29 -2.10 7.54 -14.96
N TYR A 30 -1.76 7.94 -13.74
CA TYR A 30 -0.39 7.74 -13.22
C TYR A 30 -0.10 6.27 -12.94
N VAL A 31 -1.11 5.49 -12.54
CA VAL A 31 -0.96 4.03 -12.39
C VAL A 31 -0.62 3.38 -13.74
N ALA A 32 -1.29 3.84 -14.81
CA ALA A 32 -0.98 3.40 -16.17
C ALA A 32 0.44 3.84 -16.58
N SER A 33 0.86 5.07 -16.26
CA SER A 33 2.22 5.55 -16.54
C SER A 33 3.30 4.74 -15.81
N VAL A 34 3.08 4.40 -14.53
CA VAL A 34 3.99 3.54 -13.75
C VAL A 34 4.09 2.16 -14.40
N PHE A 35 2.96 1.57 -14.80
CA PHE A 35 2.97 0.29 -15.52
C PHE A 35 3.75 0.37 -16.84
N THR A 36 3.43 1.34 -17.71
CA THR A 36 4.11 1.52 -19.00
C THR A 36 5.61 1.77 -18.82
N GLN A 37 6.00 2.57 -17.83
CA GLN A 37 7.41 2.81 -17.53
C GLN A 37 8.10 1.55 -17.03
N ALA A 38 7.48 0.80 -16.12
CA ALA A 38 8.05 -0.42 -15.56
C ALA A 38 8.35 -1.47 -16.63
N ILE A 39 7.50 -1.58 -17.66
CA ILE A 39 7.68 -2.54 -18.76
C ILE A 39 8.53 -2.01 -19.93
N SER A 40 8.90 -0.72 -19.92
CA SER A 40 9.54 -0.07 -21.07
C SER A 40 10.87 -0.69 -21.49
N SER A 41 11.60 -1.28 -20.54
CA SER A 41 12.85 -2.01 -20.80
C SER A 41 12.65 -3.44 -21.30
N HIS A 42 11.42 -3.95 -21.27
CA HIS A 42 11.06 -5.33 -21.62
C HIS A 42 9.80 -5.39 -22.54
N PRO A 43 9.75 -4.65 -23.65
CA PRO A 43 8.50 -4.36 -24.39
C PRO A 43 7.78 -5.58 -24.97
N GLU A 44 8.49 -6.69 -25.19
CA GLU A 44 7.94 -7.93 -25.76
C GLU A 44 7.87 -9.08 -24.72
N ASP A 45 8.30 -8.84 -23.47
CA ASP A 45 8.26 -9.86 -22.43
C ASP A 45 6.90 -9.87 -21.72
N HIS A 46 5.95 -10.58 -22.32
CA HIS A 46 4.60 -10.73 -21.75
C HIS A 46 4.60 -11.37 -20.36
N ALA A 47 5.59 -12.22 -20.02
CA ALA A 47 5.67 -12.81 -18.69
C ALA A 47 6.08 -11.77 -17.64
N TYR A 48 7.05 -10.92 -17.98
CA TYR A 48 7.42 -9.76 -17.17
C TYR A 48 6.24 -8.79 -17.02
N HIS A 49 5.51 -8.49 -18.09
CA HIS A 49 4.31 -7.64 -18.02
C HIS A 49 3.28 -8.17 -17.02
N ARG A 50 2.98 -9.48 -17.10
CA ARG A 50 2.04 -10.13 -16.17
C ARG A 50 2.54 -10.07 -14.74
N HIS A 51 3.84 -10.27 -14.51
CA HIS A 51 4.45 -10.15 -13.18
C HIS A 51 4.27 -8.73 -12.60
N VAL A 52 4.59 -7.69 -13.38
CA VAL A 52 4.41 -6.29 -12.97
C VAL A 52 2.94 -6.00 -12.70
N LEU A 53 2.02 -6.41 -13.58
CA LEU A 53 0.58 -6.24 -13.38
C LEU A 53 0.09 -6.92 -12.11
N LYS A 54 0.58 -8.13 -11.80
CA LYS A 54 0.21 -8.86 -10.58
C LYS A 54 0.52 -8.03 -9.34
N ARG A 55 1.73 -7.44 -9.29
CA ARG A 55 2.18 -6.59 -8.18
C ARG A 55 1.38 -5.30 -8.08
N ILE A 56 1.13 -4.61 -9.19
CA ILE A 56 0.33 -3.37 -9.20
C ILE A 56 -1.11 -3.64 -8.76
N LYS A 57 -1.76 -4.68 -9.31
CA LYS A 57 -3.13 -5.05 -8.94
C LYS A 57 -3.22 -5.44 -7.46
N GLU A 58 -2.23 -6.14 -6.94
CA GLU A 58 -2.15 -6.46 -5.52
C GLU A 58 -1.99 -5.22 -4.65
N ALA A 59 -1.09 -4.30 -5.02
CA ALA A 59 -0.90 -3.04 -4.32
C ALA A 59 -2.22 -2.26 -4.25
N LEU A 60 -2.91 -2.07 -5.39
CA LEU A 60 -4.19 -1.37 -5.47
C LEU A 60 -5.29 -2.00 -4.60
N LEU A 61 -5.35 -3.34 -4.51
CA LEU A 61 -6.34 -4.01 -3.67
C LEU A 61 -6.03 -3.87 -2.18
N LYS A 62 -4.76 -4.04 -1.78
CA LYS A 62 -4.34 -3.89 -0.38
C LYS A 62 -4.56 -2.47 0.13
N THR A 63 -4.30 -1.46 -0.68
CA THR A 63 -4.39 -0.04 -0.31
C THR A 63 -5.77 0.56 -0.58
N GLY A 64 -6.53 0.01 -1.52
CA GLY A 64 -7.85 0.49 -1.90
C GLY A 64 -8.91 0.43 -0.79
N ILE A 65 -8.69 -0.39 0.23
CA ILE A 65 -9.53 -0.43 1.43
C ILE A 65 -9.30 0.78 2.35
N ILE A 66 -8.17 1.48 2.19
CA ILE A 66 -7.78 2.67 2.96
C ILE A 66 -8.32 3.93 2.28
N TYR A 67 -7.98 4.18 1.01
CA TYR A 67 -8.40 5.40 0.29
C TYR A 67 -9.73 5.30 -0.46
N GLY A 68 -10.33 4.11 -0.52
CA GLY A 68 -11.65 3.85 -1.09
C GLY A 68 -11.70 3.32 -2.52
N ILE A 69 -12.70 2.46 -2.75
CA ILE A 69 -12.93 1.72 -4.00
C ILE A 69 -13.11 2.57 -5.27
N PRO A 70 -13.78 3.75 -5.27
CA PRO A 70 -13.92 4.54 -6.49
C PRO A 70 -12.59 4.89 -7.15
N ARG A 71 -11.55 5.13 -6.36
CA ARG A 71 -10.21 5.47 -6.84
C ARG A 71 -9.52 4.24 -7.46
N VAL A 72 -9.69 3.07 -6.84
CA VAL A 72 -9.26 1.77 -7.42
C VAL A 72 -9.89 1.55 -8.79
N ILE A 73 -11.18 1.84 -8.94
CA ILE A 73 -11.90 1.67 -10.22
C ILE A 73 -11.33 2.61 -11.29
N ASN A 74 -10.99 3.86 -10.93
CA ASN A 74 -10.36 4.79 -11.87
C ASN A 74 -8.97 4.33 -12.29
N ALA A 75 -8.15 3.85 -11.34
CA ALA A 75 -6.85 3.24 -11.62
C ALA A 75 -7.00 2.01 -12.55
N PHE A 76 -7.95 1.12 -12.26
CA PHE A 76 -8.24 -0.05 -13.07
C PHE A 76 -8.59 0.32 -14.53
N ARG A 77 -9.50 1.30 -14.72
CA ARG A 77 -9.90 1.76 -16.05
C ARG A 77 -8.73 2.32 -16.87
N ALA A 78 -7.81 3.03 -16.23
CA ALA A 78 -6.61 3.52 -16.88
C ALA A 78 -5.62 2.38 -17.18
N LEU A 79 -5.39 1.50 -16.21
CA LEU A 79 -4.45 0.38 -16.32
C LEU A 79 -4.83 -0.56 -17.46
N VAL A 80 -6.11 -0.93 -17.60
CA VAL A 80 -6.58 -1.83 -18.68
C VAL A 80 -6.29 -1.24 -20.07
N LYS A 81 -6.38 0.08 -20.25
CA LYS A 81 -6.06 0.74 -21.52
C LYS A 81 -4.56 0.75 -21.84
N ALA A 82 -3.71 0.62 -20.82
CA ALA A 82 -2.25 0.62 -20.97
C ALA A 82 -1.66 -0.77 -21.22
N ILE A 83 -2.45 -1.84 -21.05
CA ILE A 83 -2.01 -3.21 -21.35
C ILE A 83 -1.80 -3.33 -22.87
N PRO A 84 -0.59 -3.67 -23.34
CA PRO A 84 -0.26 -3.60 -24.77
C PRO A 84 -0.96 -4.70 -25.60
N SER A 85 -1.25 -5.86 -24.99
CA SER A 85 -1.91 -6.98 -25.67
C SER A 85 -2.63 -7.89 -24.67
N PRO A 86 -3.59 -8.72 -25.10
CA PRO A 86 -4.23 -9.72 -24.25
C PRO A 86 -3.25 -10.69 -23.57
N GLU A 87 -2.15 -11.06 -24.23
CA GLU A 87 -1.10 -11.96 -23.72
C GLU A 87 -0.34 -11.33 -22.54
N SER A 88 -0.27 -9.99 -22.51
CA SER A 88 0.36 -9.24 -21.43
C SER A 88 -0.53 -9.12 -20.20
N ASN A 89 -1.81 -9.50 -20.26
CA ASN A 89 -2.74 -9.36 -19.15
C ASN A 89 -2.58 -10.47 -18.10
N GLU A 90 -2.59 -10.09 -16.83
CA GLU A 90 -2.61 -11.01 -15.68
C GLU A 90 -4.04 -11.12 -15.13
N THR A 91 -4.61 -12.32 -15.10
CA THR A 91 -6.02 -12.54 -14.72
C THR A 91 -6.20 -13.49 -13.53
N SER A 92 -5.11 -14.05 -12.98
CA SER A 92 -5.19 -14.91 -11.80
C SER A 92 -5.67 -14.13 -10.58
N SER A 93 -6.50 -14.78 -9.77
CA SER A 93 -6.92 -14.27 -8.47
C SER A 93 -6.08 -14.91 -7.38
N VAL A 94 -5.29 -14.10 -6.67
CA VAL A 94 -4.49 -14.51 -5.50
C VAL A 94 -5.37 -15.17 -4.44
N ARG A 95 -6.62 -14.73 -4.33
CA ARG A 95 -7.55 -15.07 -3.25
C ARG A 95 -8.60 -16.12 -3.66
N ALA A 96 -8.49 -16.71 -4.86
CA ALA A 96 -9.46 -17.70 -5.36
C ALA A 96 -9.59 -18.96 -4.48
N HIS A 97 -8.57 -19.24 -3.66
CA HIS A 97 -8.54 -20.39 -2.76
C HIS A 97 -9.28 -20.14 -1.42
N ILE A 98 -9.68 -18.89 -1.13
CA ILE A 98 -10.34 -18.53 0.13
C ILE A 98 -11.85 -18.66 -0.03
N ALA A 99 -12.45 -19.66 0.63
CA ALA A 99 -13.90 -19.90 0.58
C ALA A 99 -14.66 -19.01 1.58
N VAL A 100 -14.15 -18.89 2.82
CA VAL A 100 -14.74 -18.07 3.88
C VAL A 100 -13.69 -17.05 4.33
N PRO A 101 -13.95 -15.73 4.21
CA PRO A 101 -12.97 -14.71 4.61
C PRO A 101 -12.47 -14.85 6.05
N ALA A 102 -13.35 -15.24 6.98
CA ALA A 102 -13.02 -15.44 8.39
C ALA A 102 -11.97 -16.55 8.64
N ASP A 103 -11.77 -17.48 7.69
CA ASP A 103 -10.70 -18.48 7.79
C ASP A 103 -9.30 -17.84 7.76
N THR A 104 -9.20 -16.57 7.37
CA THR A 104 -7.96 -15.80 7.35
C THR A 104 -7.69 -15.01 8.63
N ASP A 105 -8.62 -15.00 9.60
CA ASP A 105 -8.54 -14.17 10.81
C ASP A 105 -7.29 -14.48 11.64
N ALA A 106 -6.93 -15.76 11.80
CA ALA A 106 -5.75 -16.16 12.59
C ALA A 106 -4.45 -15.59 11.98
N ARG A 107 -4.30 -15.68 10.65
CA ARG A 107 -3.18 -15.08 9.91
C ARG A 107 -3.18 -13.56 10.02
N GLY A 108 -4.36 -12.93 9.92
CA GLY A 108 -4.53 -11.49 10.09
C GLY A 108 -4.10 -11.02 11.47
N LEU A 109 -4.54 -11.69 12.53
CA LEU A 109 -4.21 -11.36 13.92
C LEU A 109 -2.71 -11.54 14.21
N GLU A 110 -2.07 -12.58 13.67
CA GLU A 110 -0.62 -12.77 13.79
C GLU A 110 0.14 -11.62 13.13
N TYR A 111 -0.25 -11.25 11.89
CA TYR A 111 0.34 -10.14 11.17
C TYR A 111 0.16 -8.80 11.91
N MET A 112 -1.05 -8.53 12.40
CA MET A 112 -1.36 -7.36 13.21
C MET A 112 -0.55 -7.34 14.51
N ARG A 113 -0.37 -8.49 15.18
CA ARG A 113 0.39 -8.58 16.43
C ARG A 113 1.82 -8.12 16.22
N ASN A 114 2.43 -8.46 15.08
CA ASN A 114 3.78 -8.02 14.76
C ASN A 114 3.87 -6.49 14.65
N ILE A 115 2.88 -5.86 14.00
CA ILE A 115 2.86 -4.41 13.76
C ILE A 115 2.48 -3.63 15.01
N PHE A 116 1.45 -4.04 15.72
CA PHE A 116 0.79 -3.25 16.77
C PHE A 116 1.14 -3.68 18.20
N ARG A 117 1.72 -4.87 18.37
CA ARG A 117 2.25 -5.39 19.63
C ARG A 117 1.29 -5.22 20.81
N ALA A 118 1.72 -4.54 21.86
CA ALA A 118 0.98 -4.40 23.12
C ALA A 118 -0.34 -3.60 22.98
N ASP A 119 -0.51 -2.82 21.91
CA ASP A 119 -1.73 -2.03 21.69
C ASP A 119 -2.83 -2.78 20.95
N LEU A 120 -2.52 -3.94 20.34
CA LEU A 120 -3.54 -4.63 19.56
C LEU A 120 -4.68 -5.17 20.44
N ASP A 121 -4.40 -5.78 21.59
CA ASP A 121 -5.50 -6.30 22.44
C ASP A 121 -6.42 -5.19 22.98
N PRO A 122 -5.90 -4.07 23.51
CA PRO A 122 -6.74 -2.93 23.89
C PRO A 122 -7.57 -2.37 22.73
N PHE A 123 -6.97 -2.24 21.54
CA PHE A 123 -7.65 -1.72 20.35
C PHE A 123 -8.80 -2.66 19.91
N LEU A 124 -8.53 -3.95 19.86
CA LEU A 124 -9.51 -4.98 19.55
C LEU A 124 -10.63 -5.06 20.60
N GLY A 125 -10.29 -4.99 21.88
CA GLY A 125 -11.28 -4.98 22.97
C GLY A 125 -12.21 -3.75 22.93
N THR A 126 -11.69 -2.61 22.47
CA THR A 126 -12.50 -1.41 22.24
C THR A 126 -13.49 -1.63 21.09
N MET A 127 -13.05 -2.23 19.98
CA MET A 127 -13.99 -2.57 18.90
C MET A 127 -15.04 -3.58 19.35
N ASP A 128 -14.68 -4.59 20.15
CA ASP A 128 -15.63 -5.56 20.70
C ASP A 128 -16.72 -4.89 21.54
N ALA A 129 -16.35 -3.89 22.34
CA ALA A 129 -17.26 -3.20 23.24
C ALA A 129 -18.18 -2.18 22.52
N TYR A 130 -17.65 -1.48 21.50
CA TYR A 130 -18.33 -0.31 20.92
C TYR A 130 -18.77 -0.48 19.48
N TRP A 131 -18.05 -1.25 18.66
CA TRP A 131 -18.36 -1.40 17.23
C TRP A 131 -17.85 -2.74 16.66
N PRO A 132 -18.51 -3.87 16.95
CA PRO A 132 -18.07 -5.19 16.49
C PRO A 132 -17.95 -5.31 14.96
N ASP A 133 -18.80 -4.60 14.20
CA ASP A 133 -18.69 -4.60 12.73
C ASP A 133 -17.39 -3.96 12.25
N LEU A 134 -16.86 -2.95 12.96
CA LEU A 134 -15.55 -2.39 12.66
C LEU A 134 -14.45 -3.43 12.90
N ARG A 135 -14.57 -4.26 13.95
CA ARG A 135 -13.65 -5.38 14.15
C ARG A 135 -13.68 -6.33 12.97
N THR A 136 -14.87 -6.73 12.50
CA THR A 136 -14.98 -7.62 11.34
C THR A 136 -14.34 -7.00 10.10
N LEU A 137 -14.56 -5.70 9.85
CA LEU A 137 -13.89 -4.99 8.77
C LEU A 137 -12.36 -5.02 8.91
N VAL A 138 -11.84 -4.69 10.08
CA VAL A 138 -10.39 -4.57 10.33
C VAL A 138 -9.71 -5.93 10.35
N VAL A 139 -10.17 -6.86 11.18
CA VAL A 139 -9.52 -8.15 11.39
C VAL A 139 -9.73 -9.06 10.19
N THR A 140 -10.97 -9.26 9.75
CA THR A 140 -11.27 -10.23 8.69
C THR A 140 -10.95 -9.67 7.31
N TYR A 141 -11.52 -8.52 6.96
CA TYR A 141 -11.43 -8.05 5.58
C TYR A 141 -10.13 -7.29 5.31
N ILE A 142 -9.69 -6.38 6.17
CA ILE A 142 -8.45 -5.63 5.96
C ILE A 142 -7.24 -6.54 6.21
N TYR A 143 -7.08 -7.03 7.44
CA TYR A 143 -5.86 -7.73 7.83
C TYR A 143 -5.82 -9.19 7.39
N GLY A 144 -6.88 -9.95 7.65
CA GLY A 144 -6.98 -11.35 7.24
C GLY A 144 -6.94 -11.51 5.73
N TYR A 145 -7.87 -10.87 5.02
CA TYR A 145 -8.09 -11.11 3.59
C TYR A 145 -7.10 -10.39 2.66
N TYR A 146 -6.69 -9.16 3.00
CA TYR A 146 -5.78 -8.38 2.15
C TYR A 146 -4.36 -8.26 2.70
N GLN A 147 -4.15 -7.65 3.86
CA GLN A 147 -2.82 -7.20 4.29
C GLN A 147 -1.88 -8.37 4.63
N SER A 148 -2.37 -9.40 5.33
CA SER A 148 -1.55 -10.54 5.77
C SER A 148 -1.23 -11.57 4.68
N ASP A 149 -1.83 -11.46 3.48
CA ASP A 149 -1.42 -12.29 2.34
C ASP A 149 -0.13 -11.73 1.73
N THR A 150 1.00 -12.35 2.05
CA THR A 150 2.32 -11.92 1.59
C THR A 150 2.84 -12.69 0.38
N SER A 151 1.96 -13.37 -0.38
CA SER A 151 2.35 -14.24 -1.49
C SER A 151 2.79 -13.49 -2.77
N VAL A 152 2.43 -12.21 -2.89
CA VAL A 152 2.78 -11.36 -4.04
C VAL A 152 3.64 -10.16 -3.63
N LEU A 153 3.23 -9.47 -2.56
CA LEU A 153 3.99 -8.39 -1.93
C LEU A 153 4.31 -8.83 -0.51
N ASP A 154 5.59 -8.77 -0.13
CA ASP A 154 6.01 -9.17 1.21
C ASP A 154 5.51 -8.20 2.30
N ALA A 155 5.77 -8.54 3.56
CA ALA A 155 5.30 -7.76 4.71
C ALA A 155 5.90 -6.34 4.77
N VAL A 156 7.16 -6.18 4.36
CA VAL A 156 7.87 -4.90 4.31
C VAL A 156 7.26 -4.02 3.23
N THR A 157 7.15 -4.54 1.99
CA THR A 157 6.55 -3.82 0.86
C THR A 157 5.10 -3.45 1.15
N THR A 158 4.34 -4.34 1.80
CA THR A 158 2.95 -4.05 2.21
C THR A 158 2.89 -2.91 3.22
N SER A 159 3.83 -2.85 4.18
CA SER A 159 3.88 -1.76 5.16
C SER A 159 4.34 -0.44 4.54
N GLN A 160 5.31 -0.48 3.63
CA GLN A 160 5.73 0.69 2.85
C GLN A 160 4.57 1.23 2.00
N LEU A 161 3.78 0.34 1.40
CA LEU A 161 2.56 0.71 0.69
C LEU A 161 1.56 1.39 1.61
N ASN A 162 1.38 0.93 2.85
CA ASN A 162 0.51 1.63 3.80
C ASN A 162 1.10 2.98 4.23
N VAL A 163 2.42 3.15 4.32
CA VAL A 163 3.02 4.48 4.59
C VAL A 163 2.79 5.43 3.43
N ALA A 164 3.12 5.00 2.21
CA ALA A 164 2.81 5.76 1.00
C ALA A 164 1.32 6.08 0.93
N THR A 165 0.52 5.06 1.26
CA THR A 165 -0.89 4.93 1.67
C THR A 165 -1.57 5.89 2.64
N LEU A 166 -0.81 6.58 3.47
CA LEU A 166 -1.40 7.31 4.59
C LEU A 166 -0.91 8.74 4.66
N VAL A 167 0.22 9.03 4.04
CA VAL A 167 0.82 10.36 4.04
C VAL A 167 -0.07 11.36 3.27
N PRO A 168 -0.41 11.17 1.98
CA PRO A 168 -1.34 12.07 1.29
C PRO A 168 -2.78 12.04 1.82
N MET A 169 -3.17 11.02 2.59
CA MET A 169 -4.43 11.05 3.35
C MET A 169 -4.38 11.94 4.60
N ASP A 170 -3.21 12.48 4.96
CA ASP A 170 -3.01 13.41 6.06
C ASP A 170 -3.41 12.82 7.43
N VAL A 171 -3.08 11.54 7.67
CA VAL A 171 -3.42 10.77 8.88
C VAL A 171 -2.16 10.37 9.68
N ALA A 172 -1.57 11.36 10.37
CA ALA A 172 -0.25 11.26 11.00
C ALA A 172 -0.09 10.08 11.98
N ALA A 173 -1.12 9.75 12.76
CA ALA A 173 -1.06 8.66 13.72
C ALA A 173 -0.90 7.31 13.02
N GLU A 174 -1.74 7.03 12.02
CA GLU A 174 -1.69 5.82 11.22
C GLU A 174 -0.37 5.72 10.41
N VAL A 175 0.14 6.85 9.91
CA VAL A 175 1.49 6.91 9.31
C VAL A 175 2.53 6.39 10.30
N ALA A 176 2.57 6.93 11.53
CA ALA A 176 3.52 6.50 12.56
C ALA A 176 3.39 5.00 12.88
N TRP A 177 2.15 4.48 12.91
CA TRP A 177 1.89 3.06 13.18
C TRP A 177 2.51 2.18 12.10
N HIS A 178 2.37 2.55 10.83
CA HIS A 178 2.90 1.80 9.71
C HIS A 178 4.40 2.05 9.44
N MET A 179 4.95 3.18 9.88
CA MET A 179 6.41 3.39 9.97
C MET A 179 7.03 2.35 10.91
N ARG A 180 6.49 2.22 12.13
CA ARG A 180 6.87 1.13 13.07
C ARG A 180 6.64 -0.25 12.47
N GLY A 181 5.49 -0.45 11.82
CA GLY A 181 5.14 -1.70 11.15
C GLY A 181 6.18 -2.15 10.13
N THR A 182 6.74 -1.21 9.36
CA THR A 182 7.79 -1.49 8.38
C THR A 182 9.03 -2.08 9.05
N ILE A 183 9.51 -1.47 10.14
CA ILE A 183 10.68 -1.95 10.89
C ILE A 183 10.38 -3.28 11.60
N ARG A 184 9.21 -3.40 12.22
CA ARG A 184 8.77 -4.62 12.92
C ARG A 184 8.61 -5.81 11.96
N ASN A 185 8.27 -5.56 10.69
CA ASN A 185 8.24 -6.57 9.63
C ASN A 185 9.63 -6.92 9.05
N GLY A 186 10.71 -6.37 9.62
CA GLY A 186 12.09 -6.65 9.20
C GLY A 186 12.64 -5.69 8.15
N GLY A 187 11.94 -4.59 7.86
CA GLY A 187 12.42 -3.55 6.97
C GLY A 187 13.50 -2.68 7.62
N THR A 188 14.34 -2.05 6.80
CA THR A 188 15.33 -1.08 7.27
C THR A 188 14.76 0.34 7.31
N GLU A 189 15.39 1.22 8.09
CA GLU A 189 15.07 2.66 8.05
C GLU A 189 15.22 3.26 6.66
N SER A 190 16.20 2.80 5.87
CA SER A 190 16.37 3.26 4.49
C SER A 190 15.22 2.86 3.58
N GLN A 191 14.67 1.65 3.73
CA GLN A 191 13.48 1.21 3.01
C GLN A 191 12.25 2.03 3.42
N LEU A 192 12.09 2.26 4.72
CA LEU A 192 11.01 3.11 5.23
C LEU A 192 11.10 4.52 4.66
N LYS A 193 12.28 5.15 4.75
CA LYS A 193 12.53 6.50 4.26
C LYS A 193 12.26 6.61 2.76
N ALA A 194 12.68 5.62 1.97
CA ALA A 194 12.40 5.62 0.54
C ALA A 194 10.90 5.69 0.23
N ALA A 195 10.08 4.90 0.93
CA ALA A 195 8.62 4.92 0.75
C ALA A 195 7.99 6.25 1.21
N TYR A 196 8.47 6.80 2.33
CA TYR A 196 8.00 8.07 2.87
C TYR A 196 8.36 9.26 1.97
N ASP A 197 9.61 9.32 1.48
CA ASP A 197 10.09 10.36 0.56
C ASP A 197 9.32 10.32 -0.77
N VAL A 198 9.01 9.12 -1.27
CA VAL A 198 8.14 8.93 -2.42
C VAL A 198 6.76 9.53 -2.17
N ALA A 199 6.17 9.26 -1.02
CA ALA A 199 4.85 9.77 -0.66
C ALA A 199 4.80 11.30 -0.60
N LEU A 200 5.78 11.92 0.06
CA LEU A 200 5.92 13.38 0.12
C LEU A 200 6.13 13.98 -1.27
N ARG A 201 6.98 13.37 -2.09
CA ARG A 201 7.20 13.84 -3.47
C ARG A 201 5.93 13.73 -4.32
N ILE A 202 5.11 12.73 -4.07
CA ILE A 202 3.81 12.58 -4.74
C ILE A 202 2.86 13.70 -4.31
N CYS A 203 2.78 14.05 -3.01
CA CYS A 203 2.03 15.23 -2.55
C CYS A 203 2.47 16.50 -3.29
N GLU A 204 3.78 16.72 -3.42
CA GLU A 204 4.31 17.89 -4.12
C GLU A 204 3.89 17.93 -5.60
N ILE A 205 3.99 16.80 -6.31
CA ILE A 205 3.66 16.70 -7.75
C ILE A 205 2.17 16.92 -8.00
N CYS A 206 1.33 16.53 -7.05
CA CYS A 206 -0.11 16.56 -7.21
C CYS A 206 -0.79 17.68 -6.41
N GLU A 207 0.02 18.50 -5.73
CA GLU A 207 -0.39 19.71 -5.00
C GLU A 207 -1.30 19.41 -3.79
N VAL A 208 -1.09 18.29 -3.10
CA VAL A 208 -1.69 18.03 -1.78
C VAL A 208 -0.98 18.84 -0.70
N ASP A 209 -1.80 19.63 0.00
CA ASP A 209 -1.42 20.40 1.18
C ASP A 209 -1.75 19.57 2.43
N LEU A 210 -0.71 19.10 3.12
CA LEU A 210 -0.82 18.34 4.38
C LEU A 210 -1.07 19.32 5.53
N LYS A 211 -2.16 19.12 6.28
CA LYS A 211 -2.53 20.01 7.39
C LYS A 211 -1.92 19.56 8.70
N ASN A 212 -1.65 18.26 8.85
CA ASN A 212 -0.99 17.72 10.02
C ASN A 212 0.52 17.65 9.78
N GLU A 213 1.27 17.80 10.86
CA GLU A 213 2.70 17.49 10.86
C GLU A 213 2.85 15.96 10.74
N MET A 214 3.54 15.51 9.69
CA MET A 214 3.81 14.09 9.50
C MET A 214 4.95 13.65 10.42
N PRO A 215 4.88 12.44 11.00
CA PRO A 215 5.94 11.93 11.86
C PRO A 215 7.22 11.66 11.06
N GLU A 216 8.38 11.94 11.66
CA GLU A 216 9.65 11.47 11.13
C GLU A 216 9.98 10.08 11.66
N ALA A 217 10.59 9.24 10.81
CA ALA A 217 10.88 7.84 11.15
C ALA A 217 11.65 7.71 12.48
N GLN A 218 12.67 8.55 12.68
CA GLN A 218 13.54 8.52 13.87
C GLN A 218 12.77 8.76 15.18
N ASP A 219 11.64 9.46 15.13
CA ASP A 219 10.85 9.82 16.31
C ASP A 219 9.93 8.67 16.72
N VAL A 220 9.51 7.84 15.76
CA VAL A 220 8.41 6.89 15.97
C VAL A 220 8.82 5.42 15.94
N ILE A 221 9.89 5.05 15.24
CA ILE A 221 10.23 3.63 14.99
C ILE A 221 10.64 2.87 16.24
N ASN A 222 11.18 3.57 17.24
CA ASN A 222 11.64 2.99 18.50
C ASN A 222 10.56 3.00 19.60
N GLU A 223 9.39 3.59 19.33
CA GLU A 223 8.29 3.58 20.26
C GLU A 223 7.68 2.18 20.33
N GLU A 224 7.40 1.69 21.54
CA GLU A 224 6.72 0.41 21.72
C GLU A 224 5.21 0.56 21.56
N ARG A 225 4.65 1.70 22.02
CA ARG A 225 3.21 1.99 22.03
C ARG A 225 2.76 2.76 20.79
N LEU A 226 1.51 2.54 20.37
CA LEU A 226 0.84 3.25 19.27
C LEU A 226 0.23 4.58 19.70
N ILE A 227 -0.27 4.63 20.93
CA ILE A 227 -0.86 5.80 21.56
C ILE A 227 0.06 6.18 22.71
N VAL A 228 0.62 7.38 22.64
CA VAL A 228 1.42 7.98 23.72
C VAL A 228 0.52 9.00 24.40
N ASP A 229 0.19 8.77 25.67
CA ASP A 229 -0.64 9.67 26.49
C ASP A 229 0.05 11.02 26.78
#